data_AF-A0A0Q4ISR8-F1
#
_entry.id   AF-A0A0Q4ISR8-F1
#
_cell.length_a   1.000
_cell.length_b   1.000
_cell.length_c   1.000
_cell.angle_alpha   90.00
_cell.angle_beta   90.00
_cell.angle_gamma   90.00
#
_symmetry.space_group_name_H-M   'P 1'
#
loop_
_entity.id
_entity.type
_entity.pdbx_description
1 polymer ?
#
loop_
_entity_poly.entity_id
_entity_poly.type
_entity_poly.pdbx_seq_one_letter_code
_entity_poly.pdbx_strand_id
1 'polypeptide(L)'
;MIAYRFAALAVVASASAAPAQAPRALIVDRRPAGEDRQRNLSASVFSCSYGIRVLSDDGRSRKRLDALEAALRASSSARRLEQRPVVVRSYQVFFNSAAAQMDQALSIGVASVNGGAGFVGRSAAAPKCSRDKTPDGWFDPAETTNGNPPFVVDIEADVAGKPLSVRSVHSPTEALRVPATAFSSKAKKNFAEGQAGLEVDRAIDEANARFVSKVASLN
;
A
#
# COMPACT_ATOMS: atom_id res chain seq x y z
N MET A 1 56.74 51.49 -45.27
CA MET A 1 56.45 50.75 -44.02
C MET A 1 55.15 49.99 -44.22
N ILE A 2 55.21 48.65 -44.33
CA ILE A 2 54.03 47.80 -44.56
C ILE A 2 53.69 47.13 -43.23
N ALA A 3 52.54 47.47 -42.65
CA ALA A 3 52.07 46.93 -41.39
C ALA A 3 51.23 45.66 -41.64
N TYR A 4 51.74 44.50 -41.24
CA TYR A 4 50.99 43.25 -41.27
C TYR A 4 50.08 43.15 -40.04
N ARG A 5 48.77 43.09 -40.25
CA ARG A 5 47.77 42.77 -39.21
C ARG A 5 47.59 41.26 -39.15
N PHE A 6 47.99 40.64 -38.04
CA PHE A 6 47.67 39.26 -37.72
C PHE A 6 46.25 39.19 -37.16
N ALA A 7 45.33 38.58 -37.91
CA ALA A 7 44.01 38.22 -37.41
C ALA A 7 44.14 36.92 -36.61
N ALA A 8 43.86 36.97 -35.30
CA ALA A 8 43.82 35.80 -34.45
C ALA A 8 42.50 35.05 -34.69
N LEU A 9 42.58 33.82 -35.21
CA LEU A 9 41.45 32.89 -35.25
C LEU A 9 41.19 32.38 -33.82
N ALA A 10 40.03 32.74 -33.26
CA ALA A 10 39.52 32.12 -32.04
C ALA A 10 38.90 30.76 -32.39
N VAL A 11 39.53 29.68 -31.95
CA VAL A 11 38.96 28.33 -32.02
C VAL A 11 37.91 28.22 -30.91
N VAL A 12 36.64 28.25 -31.29
CA VAL A 12 35.52 27.97 -30.38
C VAL A 12 35.47 26.46 -30.17
N ALA A 13 36.00 25.99 -29.05
CA ALA A 13 35.87 24.60 -28.64
C ALA A 13 34.41 24.34 -28.24
N SER A 14 33.65 23.68 -29.12
CA SER A 14 32.33 23.17 -28.81
C SER A 14 32.45 22.12 -27.71
N ALA A 15 32.08 22.47 -26.48
CA ALA A 15 31.93 21.51 -25.39
C ALA A 15 30.81 20.53 -25.77
N SER A 16 31.19 19.36 -26.28
CA SER A 16 30.26 18.27 -26.56
C SER A 16 29.66 17.83 -25.22
N ALA A 17 28.39 18.15 -25.00
CA ALA A 17 27.67 17.73 -23.81
C ALA A 17 27.72 16.21 -23.74
N ALA A 18 28.35 15.68 -22.68
CA ALA A 18 28.34 14.25 -22.42
C ALA A 18 26.88 13.75 -22.45
N PRO A 19 26.61 12.59 -23.08
CA PRO A 19 25.26 12.06 -23.17
C PRO A 19 24.68 11.98 -21.76
N ALA A 20 23.54 12.65 -21.55
CA ALA A 20 22.85 12.65 -20.26
C ALA A 20 22.58 11.21 -19.87
N GLN A 21 23.28 10.74 -18.83
CA GLN A 21 23.14 9.38 -18.34
C GLN A 21 21.68 9.19 -17.91
N ALA A 22 21.02 8.17 -18.46
CA ALA A 22 19.62 7.91 -18.14
C ALA A 22 19.44 7.85 -16.61
N PRO A 23 18.42 8.52 -16.04
CA PRO A 23 18.23 8.57 -14.61
C PRO A 23 18.15 7.14 -14.07
N ARG A 24 18.97 6.84 -13.06
CA ARG A 24 18.95 5.52 -12.41
C ARG A 24 17.59 5.31 -11.76
N ALA A 25 17.06 4.10 -11.87
CA ALA A 25 15.81 3.73 -11.22
C ALA A 25 15.94 3.93 -9.70
N LEU A 26 15.03 4.70 -9.12
CA LEU A 26 15.03 5.01 -7.69
C LEU A 26 14.54 3.80 -6.87
N ILE A 27 13.68 3.00 -7.47
CA ILE A 27 13.09 1.79 -6.89
C ILE A 27 13.50 0.58 -7.72
N VAL A 28 13.87 -0.50 -7.02
CA VAL A 28 14.04 -1.83 -7.60
C VAL A 28 12.95 -2.73 -7.02
N ASP A 29 12.08 -3.26 -7.88
CA ASP A 29 11.05 -4.21 -7.47
C ASP A 29 11.65 -5.62 -7.28
N ARG A 30 11.57 -6.14 -6.06
CA ARG A 30 11.95 -7.52 -5.68
C ARG A 30 10.80 -8.24 -4.97
N ARG A 31 9.57 -7.75 -5.14
CA ARG A 31 8.39 -8.40 -4.57
C ARG A 31 8.20 -9.82 -5.15
N PRO A 32 7.75 -10.80 -4.35
CA PRO A 32 7.35 -12.11 -4.85
C PRO A 32 6.33 -12.00 -6.00
N ALA A 33 6.46 -12.91 -6.97
CA ALA A 33 5.53 -12.97 -8.09
C ALA A 33 4.09 -13.20 -7.60
N GLY A 34 3.16 -12.35 -8.04
CA GLY A 34 1.74 -12.45 -7.68
C GLY A 34 1.34 -11.74 -6.39
N GLU A 35 2.25 -11.02 -5.74
CA GLU A 35 1.89 -10.17 -4.59
C GLU A 35 0.95 -9.02 -4.99
N ASP A 36 1.09 -8.55 -6.24
CA ASP A 36 0.22 -7.58 -6.89
C ASP A 36 -1.17 -8.14 -7.24
N ARG A 37 -1.40 -9.45 -7.05
CA ARG A 37 -2.69 -10.07 -7.33
C ARG A 37 -3.59 -10.03 -6.12
N GLN A 38 -4.84 -9.75 -6.42
CA GLN A 38 -5.92 -9.83 -5.46
C GLN A 38 -6.14 -11.25 -4.97
N ARG A 39 -6.39 -11.40 -3.66
CA ARG A 39 -6.77 -12.68 -3.04
C ARG A 39 -7.48 -12.46 -1.71
N ASN A 40 -8.32 -13.43 -1.33
CA ASN A 40 -8.80 -13.53 0.05
C ASN A 40 -7.76 -14.27 0.88
N LEU A 41 -7.45 -13.79 2.08
CA LEU A 41 -6.49 -14.47 2.95
C LEU A 41 -7.06 -15.76 3.55
N SER A 42 -8.38 -15.83 3.73
CA SER A 42 -9.07 -17.05 4.13
C SER A 42 -10.51 -17.08 3.62
N ALA A 43 -10.97 -18.28 3.25
CA ALA A 43 -12.37 -18.56 2.93
C ALA A 43 -13.16 -19.13 4.12
N SER A 44 -12.48 -19.51 5.21
CA SER A 44 -13.12 -20.12 6.38
C SER A 44 -13.60 -19.05 7.34
N VAL A 45 -14.91 -19.03 7.64
CA VAL A 45 -15.53 -18.12 8.63
C VAL A 45 -14.95 -18.24 10.04
N PHE A 46 -14.30 -19.38 10.34
CA PHE A 46 -13.65 -19.63 11.63
C PHE A 46 -12.20 -19.14 11.68
N SER A 47 -11.67 -18.63 10.56
CA SER A 47 -10.29 -18.14 10.48
C SER A 47 -10.21 -16.68 10.89
N CYS A 48 -9.14 -16.35 11.61
CA CYS A 48 -8.80 -14.98 11.99
C CYS A 48 -8.42 -14.06 10.81
N SER A 49 -8.19 -14.63 9.63
CA SER A 49 -7.98 -13.89 8.39
C SER A 49 -9.22 -13.87 7.48
N TYR A 50 -10.36 -14.36 7.97
CA TYR A 50 -11.63 -14.29 7.25
C TYR A 50 -12.04 -12.84 7.03
N GLY A 51 -12.48 -12.50 5.81
CA GLY A 51 -12.88 -11.13 5.48
C GLY A 51 -11.72 -10.16 5.27
N ILE A 52 -10.46 -10.61 5.35
CA ILE A 52 -9.27 -9.84 4.96
C ILE A 52 -8.88 -10.16 3.54
N ARG A 53 -8.65 -9.11 2.74
CA ARG A 53 -8.45 -9.22 1.30
C ARG A 53 -7.26 -8.41 0.86
N VAL A 54 -6.40 -8.99 0.02
CA VAL A 54 -5.31 -8.26 -0.64
C VAL A 54 -5.85 -7.59 -1.89
N LEU A 55 -5.52 -6.32 -2.09
CA LEU A 55 -5.93 -5.54 -3.24
C LEU A 55 -4.87 -5.56 -4.35
N SER A 56 -5.34 -5.60 -5.59
CA SER A 56 -4.52 -5.57 -6.80
C SER A 56 -4.19 -4.13 -7.21
N ASP A 57 -3.17 -3.98 -8.07
CA ASP A 57 -2.92 -2.75 -8.84
C ASP A 57 -3.79 -2.63 -10.10
N ASP A 58 -4.40 -3.72 -10.54
CA ASP A 58 -5.22 -3.80 -11.75
C ASP A 58 -6.47 -2.92 -11.66
N GLY A 59 -6.70 -2.16 -12.72
CA GLY A 59 -7.85 -1.27 -12.86
C GLY A 59 -7.73 0.03 -12.08
N ARG A 60 -6.74 0.21 -11.21
CA ARG A 60 -6.58 1.45 -10.44
C ARG A 60 -6.04 2.60 -11.30
N SER A 61 -6.30 3.82 -10.83
CA SER A 61 -5.75 5.08 -11.36
C SER A 61 -4.21 5.09 -11.39
N ARG A 62 -3.56 4.45 -10.40
CA ARG A 62 -2.11 4.49 -10.18
C ARG A 62 -1.59 3.18 -9.59
N LYS A 63 -0.42 2.74 -10.03
CA LYS A 63 0.30 1.59 -9.45
C LYS A 63 1.02 1.99 -8.16
N ARG A 64 1.16 1.03 -7.23
CA ARG A 64 1.73 1.30 -5.89
C ARG A 64 3.19 1.76 -5.97
N LEU A 65 3.98 1.10 -6.81
CA LEU A 65 5.39 1.44 -6.99
C LEU A 65 5.57 2.80 -7.64
N ASP A 66 4.75 3.15 -8.64
CA ASP A 66 4.78 4.46 -9.27
C ASP A 66 4.44 5.57 -8.25
N ALA A 67 3.45 5.32 -7.38
CA ALA A 67 3.09 6.24 -6.30
C ALA A 67 4.23 6.42 -5.28
N LEU A 68 4.88 5.33 -4.88
CA LEU A 68 6.04 5.38 -3.97
C LEU A 68 7.23 6.08 -4.59
N GLU A 69 7.51 5.84 -5.88
CA GLU A 69 8.61 6.49 -6.58
C GLU A 69 8.38 8.00 -6.68
N ALA A 70 7.15 8.42 -7.00
CA ALA A 70 6.76 9.81 -7.01
C ALA A 70 6.93 10.46 -5.62
N ALA A 71 6.49 9.78 -4.55
CA ALA A 71 6.65 10.27 -3.18
C ALA A 71 8.12 10.41 -2.77
N LEU A 72 8.97 9.44 -3.12
CA LEU A 72 10.41 9.49 -2.83
C LEU A 72 11.10 10.62 -3.62
N ARG A 73 10.75 10.82 -4.90
CA ARG A 73 11.28 11.92 -5.73
C ARG A 73 10.87 13.29 -5.22
N ALA A 74 9.65 13.43 -4.70
CA ALA A 74 9.19 14.67 -4.09
C ALA A 74 9.88 14.99 -2.76
N SER A 75 10.56 14.02 -2.15
CA SER A 75 11.26 14.20 -0.87
C SER A 75 12.65 14.81 -1.05
N SER A 76 13.12 15.55 -0.04
CA SER A 76 14.51 16.05 0.01
C SER A 76 15.57 14.94 0.02
N SER A 77 15.17 13.69 0.30
CA SER A 77 16.07 12.52 0.29
C SER A 77 16.30 11.95 -1.11
N ALA A 78 15.57 12.41 -2.14
CA ALA A 78 15.65 11.88 -3.51
C ALA A 78 17.08 11.79 -4.05
N ARG A 79 17.87 12.87 -3.93
CA ARG A 79 19.25 12.92 -4.42
C ARG A 79 20.18 11.86 -3.81
N ARG A 80 19.96 11.49 -2.54
CA ARG A 80 20.78 10.46 -1.87
C ARG A 80 20.41 9.06 -2.33
N LEU A 81 19.12 8.84 -2.59
CA LEU A 81 18.58 7.56 -3.04
C LEU A 81 18.94 7.24 -4.50
N GLU A 82 19.26 8.24 -5.33
CA GLU A 82 19.79 8.01 -6.69
C GLU A 82 21.11 7.22 -6.71
N GLN A 83 21.87 7.26 -5.61
CA GLN A 83 23.09 6.48 -5.43
C GLN A 83 22.84 5.12 -4.76
N ARG A 84 21.71 4.98 -4.06
CA ARG A 84 21.36 3.81 -3.24
C ARG A 84 19.87 3.51 -3.42
N PRO A 85 19.50 2.72 -4.45
CA PRO A 85 18.11 2.50 -4.77
C PRO A 85 17.37 1.81 -3.62
N VAL A 86 16.07 2.09 -3.52
CA VAL A 86 15.17 1.42 -2.59
C VAL A 86 14.76 0.08 -3.20
N VAL A 87 15.11 -1.02 -2.54
CA VAL A 87 14.76 -2.38 -3.01
C VAL A 87 13.48 -2.81 -2.31
N VAL A 88 12.34 -2.76 -2.98
CA VAL A 88 11.04 -3.11 -2.40
C VAL A 88 10.87 -4.63 -2.41
N ARG A 89 10.66 -5.23 -1.23
CA ARG A 89 10.49 -6.67 -1.03
C ARG A 89 9.05 -7.09 -0.81
N SER A 90 8.23 -6.21 -0.24
CA SER A 90 6.79 -6.37 -0.06
C SER A 90 6.14 -5.00 -0.11
N TYR A 91 5.01 -4.90 -0.80
CA TYR A 91 4.13 -3.73 -0.79
C TYR A 91 2.68 -4.20 -0.95
N GLN A 92 2.04 -4.54 0.16
CA GLN A 92 0.69 -5.07 0.21
C GLN A 92 -0.32 -4.05 0.73
N VAL A 93 -1.52 -4.07 0.16
CA VAL A 93 -2.68 -3.30 0.60
C VAL A 93 -3.76 -4.30 0.93
N PHE A 94 -4.16 -4.33 2.19
CA PHE A 94 -5.21 -5.17 2.71
C PHE A 94 -6.45 -4.33 2.93
N PHE A 95 -7.61 -4.86 2.55
CA PHE A 95 -8.91 -4.37 3.01
C PHE A 95 -9.42 -5.33 4.08
N ASN A 96 -9.50 -4.86 5.33
CA ASN A 96 -9.92 -5.68 6.45
C ASN A 96 -11.40 -5.43 6.77
N SER A 97 -12.26 -6.22 6.14
CA SER A 97 -13.70 -6.24 6.46
C SER A 97 -14.07 -7.25 7.56
N ALA A 98 -13.08 -7.93 8.16
CA ALA A 98 -13.31 -8.92 9.21
C ALA A 98 -14.01 -8.30 10.43
N ALA A 99 -13.58 -7.11 10.85
CA ALA A 99 -14.18 -6.39 11.99
C ALA A 99 -15.68 -6.10 11.74
N ALA A 100 -16.04 -5.57 10.57
CA ALA A 100 -17.43 -5.30 10.22
C ALA A 100 -18.26 -6.58 10.00
N GLN A 101 -17.65 -7.65 9.49
CA GLN A 101 -18.34 -8.92 9.23
C GLN A 101 -18.54 -9.76 10.50
N MET A 102 -17.63 -9.70 11.48
CA MET A 102 -17.81 -10.40 12.75
C MET A 102 -18.97 -9.80 13.57
N ASP A 103 -19.09 -8.48 13.59
CA ASP A 103 -20.25 -7.80 14.22
C ASP A 103 -21.57 -8.21 13.53
N GLN A 104 -21.59 -8.36 12.21
CA GLN A 104 -22.79 -8.78 11.46
C GLN A 104 -23.09 -10.28 11.56
N ALA A 105 -22.10 -11.16 11.46
CA ALA A 105 -22.30 -12.61 11.51
C ALA A 105 -22.88 -13.07 12.86
N LEU A 106 -22.47 -12.40 13.95
CA LEU A 106 -22.99 -12.65 15.29
C LEU A 106 -24.38 -12.04 15.50
N SER A 107 -24.80 -11.07 14.67
CA SER A 107 -26.16 -10.51 14.73
C SER A 107 -27.20 -11.37 14.00
N ILE A 108 -26.81 -12.06 12.91
CA ILE A 108 -27.72 -12.90 12.11
C ILE A 108 -27.92 -14.28 12.73
N GLY A 109 -26.95 -14.81 13.48
CA GLY A 109 -27.02 -16.12 14.13
C GLY A 109 -28.00 -16.23 15.30
N VAL A 110 -28.67 -15.14 15.73
CA VAL A 110 -29.55 -15.12 16.91
C VAL A 110 -31.03 -14.92 16.56
N ALA A 111 -31.36 -14.58 15.31
CA ALA A 111 -32.73 -14.27 14.92
C ALA A 111 -33.53 -15.45 14.32
N SER A 112 -32.91 -16.62 14.06
CA SER A 112 -33.57 -17.72 13.33
C SER A 112 -33.79 -19.03 14.11
N VAL A 113 -33.47 -19.09 15.40
CA VAL A 113 -33.76 -20.26 16.25
C VAL A 113 -34.77 -19.94 17.35
N ASN A 114 -35.93 -19.42 16.94
CA ASN A 114 -37.14 -19.55 17.74
C ASN A 114 -37.67 -20.98 17.58
N GLY A 115 -37.14 -21.88 18.40
CA GLY A 115 -37.52 -23.28 18.45
C GLY A 115 -36.98 -24.02 19.66
N GLY A 116 -36.91 -23.37 20.82
CA GLY A 116 -36.78 -24.04 22.11
C GLY A 116 -35.41 -23.95 22.81
N ALA A 117 -35.47 -23.53 24.08
CA ALA A 117 -34.48 -23.74 25.14
C ALA A 117 -33.10 -23.05 25.00
N GLY A 118 -33.04 -21.83 25.53
CA GLY A 118 -31.98 -21.38 26.45
C GLY A 118 -30.52 -21.51 26.00
N PHE A 119 -29.96 -20.43 25.47
CA PHE A 119 -28.56 -20.11 25.67
C PHE A 119 -28.45 -18.75 26.37
N VAL A 120 -28.47 -18.79 27.70
CA VAL A 120 -28.15 -17.65 28.55
C VAL A 120 -26.63 -17.51 28.56
N GLY A 121 -26.15 -16.37 28.06
CA GLY A 121 -24.83 -15.85 28.39
C GLY A 121 -23.68 -16.45 27.60
N ARG A 122 -23.15 -15.65 26.68
CA ARG A 122 -21.80 -15.11 26.83
C ARG A 122 -21.64 -13.99 25.84
N SER A 123 -21.08 -12.89 26.34
CA SER A 123 -20.53 -11.80 25.56
C SER A 123 -19.97 -12.39 24.26
N ALA A 124 -20.47 -11.92 23.12
CA ALA A 124 -19.77 -12.04 21.86
C ALA A 124 -18.46 -11.26 22.01
N ALA A 125 -17.54 -11.80 22.81
CA ALA A 125 -16.14 -11.56 22.69
C ALA A 125 -15.88 -11.94 21.24
N ALA A 126 -15.75 -10.93 20.38
CA ALA A 126 -15.02 -11.07 19.16
C ALA A 126 -13.83 -11.98 19.50
N PRO A 127 -13.56 -13.07 18.76
CA PRO A 127 -12.20 -13.55 18.77
C PRO A 127 -11.39 -12.33 18.33
N LYS A 128 -10.86 -11.58 19.30
CA LYS A 128 -9.92 -10.49 19.10
C LYS A 128 -8.70 -11.22 18.60
N CYS A 129 -8.73 -11.53 17.31
CA CYS A 129 -7.67 -12.24 16.65
C CYS A 129 -6.42 -11.43 16.95
N SER A 130 -5.51 -12.06 17.69
CA SER A 130 -4.26 -11.41 18.03
C SER A 130 -3.48 -11.19 16.74
N ARG A 131 -2.57 -10.23 16.78
CA ARG A 131 -1.64 -10.00 15.68
C ARG A 131 -0.93 -11.28 15.24
N ASP A 132 -0.62 -12.17 16.17
CA ASP A 132 0.05 -13.45 15.88
C ASP A 132 -0.82 -14.43 15.08
N LYS A 133 -2.14 -14.33 15.22
CA LYS A 133 -3.10 -15.18 14.50
C LYS A 133 -3.53 -14.59 13.16
N THR A 134 -3.29 -13.30 12.97
CA THR A 134 -3.58 -12.55 11.74
C THR A 134 -2.39 -11.64 11.43
N PRO A 135 -1.23 -12.14 10.99
CA PRO A 135 -0.10 -11.24 10.75
C PRO A 135 -0.41 -10.25 9.61
N ASP A 136 -1.09 -10.73 8.57
CA ASP A 136 -1.41 -9.97 7.37
C ASP A 136 -2.73 -9.19 7.54
N GLY A 137 -2.68 -7.87 7.34
CA GLY A 137 -3.86 -7.00 7.36
C GLY A 137 -4.53 -6.83 8.74
N TRP A 138 -3.90 -7.29 9.82
CA TRP A 138 -4.36 -7.02 11.18
C TRP A 138 -4.17 -5.56 11.57
N PHE A 139 -5.03 -5.10 12.49
CA PHE A 139 -4.91 -3.79 13.08
C PHE A 139 -5.36 -3.73 14.53
N ASP A 140 -4.76 -2.79 15.27
CA ASP A 140 -5.27 -2.41 16.59
C ASP A 140 -6.47 -1.47 16.37
N PRO A 141 -7.65 -1.75 16.95
CA PRO A 141 -8.80 -0.85 16.86
C PRO A 141 -8.49 0.61 17.23
N ALA A 142 -7.51 0.87 18.10
CA ALA A 142 -7.07 2.22 18.43
C ALA A 142 -6.39 2.97 17.26
N GLU A 143 -5.97 2.27 16.21
CA GLU A 143 -5.43 2.86 14.98
C GLU A 143 -6.53 3.33 14.02
N THR A 144 -7.79 2.95 14.27
CA THR A 144 -8.94 3.37 13.44
C THR A 144 -9.58 4.64 13.98
N THR A 145 -10.05 5.49 13.07
CA THR A 145 -10.71 6.75 13.45
C THR A 145 -12.23 6.64 13.46
N ASN A 146 -12.77 5.56 12.90
CA ASN A 146 -14.20 5.28 12.82
C ASN A 146 -14.44 3.76 12.71
N GLY A 147 -15.71 3.35 12.70
CA GLY A 147 -16.10 1.93 12.59
C GLY A 147 -16.07 1.35 11.16
N ASN A 148 -15.58 2.09 10.15
CA ASN A 148 -15.53 1.59 8.79
C ASN A 148 -14.37 0.59 8.63
N PRO A 149 -14.52 -0.46 7.79
CA PRO A 149 -13.46 -1.40 7.46
C PRO A 149 -12.17 -0.68 6.99
N PRO A 150 -11.03 -0.83 7.70
CA PRO A 150 -9.83 -0.10 7.34
C PRO A 150 -9.08 -0.76 6.17
N PHE A 151 -8.28 0.07 5.51
CA PHE A 151 -7.17 -0.38 4.69
C PHE A 151 -5.91 -0.48 5.54
N VAL A 152 -5.21 -1.60 5.47
CA VAL A 152 -3.89 -1.78 6.09
C VAL A 152 -2.87 -1.86 4.97
N VAL A 153 -1.84 -1.03 5.02
CA VAL A 153 -0.81 -0.96 3.97
C VAL A 153 0.53 -1.29 4.59
N ASP A 154 1.17 -2.35 4.10
CA ASP A 154 2.46 -2.84 4.57
C ASP A 154 3.50 -2.67 3.46
N ILE A 155 4.62 -2.03 3.78
CA ILE A 155 5.75 -1.80 2.89
C ILE A 155 7.01 -2.33 3.57
N GLU A 156 7.68 -3.28 2.93
CA GLU A 156 8.99 -3.79 3.33
C GLU A 156 9.99 -3.53 2.22
N ALA A 157 11.11 -2.90 2.55
CA ALA A 157 12.14 -2.57 1.58
C ALA A 157 13.53 -2.54 2.23
N ASP A 158 14.58 -2.70 1.42
CA ASP A 158 15.93 -2.34 1.83
C ASP A 158 16.28 -0.94 1.33
N VAL A 159 16.75 -0.10 2.24
CA VAL A 159 17.18 1.27 1.95
C VAL A 159 18.64 1.37 2.36
N ALA A 160 19.53 1.56 1.38
CA ALA A 160 20.97 1.58 1.62
C ALA A 160 21.49 0.34 2.40
N GLY A 161 20.92 -0.84 2.12
CA GLY A 161 21.27 -2.11 2.77
C GLY A 161 20.68 -2.31 4.17
N LYS A 162 19.85 -1.39 4.66
CA LYS A 162 19.12 -1.53 5.93
C LYS A 162 17.67 -1.95 5.66
N PRO A 163 17.17 -3.02 6.29
CA PRO A 163 15.77 -3.40 6.15
C PRO A 163 14.88 -2.36 6.84
N LEU A 164 13.81 -1.95 6.15
CA LEU A 164 12.82 -1.01 6.63
C LEU A 164 11.43 -1.60 6.44
N SER A 165 10.63 -1.60 7.50
CA SER A 165 9.22 -2.01 7.47
C SER A 165 8.34 -0.85 7.95
N VAL A 166 7.29 -0.57 7.19
CA VAL A 166 6.30 0.47 7.46
C VAL A 166 4.93 -0.16 7.33
N ARG A 167 4.09 0.10 8.33
CA ARG A 167 2.68 -0.25 8.34
C ARG A 167 1.85 1.01 8.53
N SER A 168 0.78 1.14 7.77
CA SER A 168 -0.24 2.19 7.90
C SER A 168 -1.62 1.58 8.01
N VAL A 169 -2.49 2.22 8.77
CA VAL A 169 -3.91 1.88 8.88
C VAL A 169 -4.69 3.13 8.51
N HIS A 170 -5.58 2.99 7.53
CA HIS A 170 -6.42 4.06 7.04
C HIS A 170 -7.88 3.67 7.17
N SER A 171 -8.66 4.45 7.91
CA SER A 171 -10.11 4.28 8.03
C SER A 171 -10.80 5.15 6.97
N PRO A 172 -11.53 4.56 6.01
CA PRO A 172 -12.30 5.31 5.03
C PRO A 172 -13.26 6.29 5.69
N THR A 173 -13.48 7.46 5.08
CA THR A 173 -14.44 8.45 5.63
C THR A 173 -15.88 7.95 5.58
N GLU A 174 -16.22 7.10 4.62
CA GLU A 174 -17.54 6.54 4.41
C GLU A 174 -17.51 5.00 4.36
N ALA A 175 -18.63 4.38 4.70
CA ALA A 175 -18.79 2.95 4.58
C ALA A 175 -18.72 2.52 3.11
N LEU A 176 -17.60 1.91 2.72
CA LEU A 176 -17.39 1.44 1.36
C LEU A 176 -18.31 0.24 1.07
N ARG A 177 -19.27 0.44 0.16
CA ARG A 177 -20.09 -0.65 -0.36
C ARG A 177 -19.27 -1.46 -1.35
N VAL A 178 -18.86 -2.64 -0.92
CA VAL A 178 -18.13 -3.55 -1.79
C VAL A 178 -19.08 -4.61 -2.30
N PRO A 179 -19.33 -4.68 -3.62
CA PRO A 179 -20.23 -5.69 -4.14
C PRO A 179 -19.66 -7.08 -3.87
N ALA A 180 -20.53 -8.06 -3.62
CA ALA A 180 -20.11 -9.44 -3.35
C ALA A 180 -19.22 -10.01 -4.47
N THR A 181 -19.42 -9.52 -5.70
CA THR A 181 -18.68 -9.91 -6.90
C THR A 181 -17.31 -9.25 -7.06
N ALA A 182 -17.02 -8.16 -6.32
CA ALA A 182 -15.70 -7.52 -6.35
C ALA A 182 -14.59 -8.47 -5.94
N PHE A 183 -14.88 -9.64 -5.36
CA PHE A 183 -13.83 -10.57 -4.96
C PHE A 183 -13.89 -11.92 -5.64
N SER A 184 -14.65 -12.02 -6.73
CA SER A 184 -14.55 -13.18 -7.59
C SER A 184 -13.20 -13.18 -8.30
N SER A 185 -12.66 -14.37 -8.58
CA SER A 185 -11.44 -14.53 -9.40
C SER A 185 -11.57 -13.95 -10.82
N LYS A 186 -12.79 -13.56 -11.23
CA LYS A 186 -13.10 -12.91 -12.51
C LYS A 186 -13.22 -11.39 -12.39
N ALA A 187 -13.21 -10.83 -11.18
CA ALA A 187 -13.25 -9.38 -10.98
C ALA A 187 -11.91 -8.79 -11.40
N LYS A 188 -11.92 -8.01 -12.48
CA LYS A 188 -10.71 -7.33 -13.00
C LYS A 188 -10.48 -5.95 -12.39
N LYS A 189 -11.44 -5.44 -11.61
CA LYS A 189 -11.49 -4.05 -11.15
C LYS A 189 -12.01 -4.01 -9.71
N ASN A 190 -11.07 -3.92 -8.77
CA ASN A 190 -11.35 -3.97 -7.36
C ASN A 190 -11.13 -2.62 -6.72
N PHE A 191 -12.20 -2.00 -6.21
CA PHE A 191 -12.14 -0.64 -5.69
C PHE A 191 -11.45 0.32 -6.67
N ALA A 192 -11.48 0.01 -7.97
CA ALA A 192 -10.72 0.73 -8.99
C ALA A 192 -11.38 2.06 -9.39
N GLU A 193 -12.65 2.24 -9.04
CA GLU A 193 -13.50 3.31 -9.54
C GLU A 193 -14.29 3.94 -8.39
N GLY A 194 -14.65 5.21 -8.56
CA GLY A 194 -15.45 5.98 -7.59
C GLY A 194 -14.73 6.21 -6.25
N GLN A 195 -15.53 6.40 -5.20
CA GLN A 195 -15.05 6.73 -3.85
C GLN A 195 -14.08 5.67 -3.29
N ALA A 196 -14.38 4.40 -3.55
CA ALA A 196 -13.57 3.27 -3.16
C ALA A 196 -12.10 3.39 -3.63
N GLY A 197 -11.87 3.82 -4.87
CA GLY A 197 -10.52 4.02 -5.39
C GLY A 197 -9.78 5.19 -4.75
N LEU A 198 -10.50 6.28 -4.49
CA LEU A 198 -9.93 7.45 -3.82
C LEU A 198 -9.47 7.12 -2.39
N GLU A 199 -10.22 6.31 -1.64
CA GLU A 199 -9.83 5.90 -0.28
C GLU A 199 -8.62 4.94 -0.30
N VAL A 200 -8.51 4.07 -1.31
CA VAL A 200 -7.32 3.22 -1.49
C VAL A 200 -6.10 4.08 -1.82
N ASP A 201 -6.25 5.04 -2.73
CA ASP A 201 -5.17 5.97 -3.10
C ASP A 201 -4.71 6.79 -1.88
N ARG A 202 -5.64 7.26 -1.04
CA ARG A 202 -5.32 7.96 0.21
C ARG A 202 -4.56 7.07 1.20
N ALA A 203 -4.99 5.82 1.37
CA ALA A 203 -4.28 4.86 2.23
C ALA A 203 -2.84 4.61 1.74
N ILE A 204 -2.65 4.51 0.42
CA ILE A 204 -1.33 4.38 -0.23
C ILE A 204 -0.48 5.63 0.02
N ASP A 205 -1.04 6.83 -0.16
CA ASP A 205 -0.31 8.08 0.03
C ASP A 205 0.12 8.28 1.50
N GLU A 206 -0.73 7.93 2.46
CA GLU A 206 -0.38 7.94 3.89
C GLU A 206 0.76 6.96 4.21
N ALA A 207 0.72 5.74 3.67
CA ALA A 207 1.76 4.75 3.86
C ALA A 207 3.09 5.20 3.22
N ASN A 208 3.03 5.74 2.00
CA ASN A 208 4.18 6.30 1.31
C ASN A 208 4.80 7.47 2.09
N ALA A 209 3.98 8.38 2.63
CA ALA A 209 4.47 9.50 3.45
C ALA A 209 5.20 9.00 4.71
N ARG A 210 4.64 7.99 5.41
CA ARG A 210 5.30 7.35 6.56
C ARG A 210 6.62 6.69 6.15
N PHE A 211 6.65 6.02 4.99
CA PHE A 211 7.86 5.40 4.48
C PHE A 211 8.94 6.43 4.14
N VAL A 212 8.60 7.48 3.41
CA VAL A 212 9.50 8.60 3.09
C VAL A 212 10.05 9.24 4.37
N SER A 213 9.21 9.44 5.39
CA SER A 213 9.64 9.96 6.69
C SER A 213 10.68 9.07 7.37
N LYS A 214 10.46 7.74 7.39
CA LYS A 214 11.44 6.79 7.94
C LYS A 214 12.72 6.73 7.10
N VAL A 215 12.63 6.83 5.78
CA VAL A 215 13.82 6.91 4.91
C VAL A 215 14.63 8.16 5.22
N ALA A 216 13.96 9.28 5.46
CA ALA A 216 14.62 10.54 5.81
C ALA A 216 15.40 10.42 7.14
N SER A 217 14.87 9.68 8.13
CA SER A 217 15.52 9.50 9.45
C SER A 217 16.68 8.50 9.47
N LEU A 218 16.93 7.78 8.37
CA LEU A 218 18.12 6.92 8.23
C LEU A 218 19.40 7.70 7.85
N ASN A 219 19.25 8.99 7.54
CA ASN A 219 20.34 9.91 7.19
C ASN A 219 20.76 10.74 8.40
#